data_AF-R7PSC6-F1
#
_entry.id   AF-R7PSC6-F1
#
_cell.length_a   1.000
_cell.length_b   1.000
_cell.length_c   1.000
_cell.angle_alpha   90.00
_cell.angle_beta   90.00
_cell.angle_gamma   90.00
#
_symmetry.space_group_name_H-M   'P 1'
#
loop_
_entity.id
_entity.type
_entity.pdbx_description
1 polymer ?
#
loop_
_entity_poly.entity_id
_entity_poly.type
_entity_poly.pdbx_seq_one_letter_code
_entity_poly.pdbx_strand_id
1 'polypeptide(L)'
;MEFQHIDLNQTHIRLTTDLKNNNLEKYISNLRKELEHYIAKNKDFQLSLESVNHDEEDLSEIIKRMYTASSYCDVGPMACVAGCISEMSLDYLISKKSKYSIIENGGDIAIVNNKKAVCGIYSNNPILGNKIGFELKARKTPLGICTSSGKIGHSISFGYADSVTVLSKKASVADGLATKIANEAVGQNSEDKVSNALEASENYRDLFEGVLIISQDNVGSIGKLPKIVETEEFNVKM
;
A
#
# COMPACT_ATOMS: atom_id res chain seq x y z
N MET A 1 4.98 -16.56 17.15
CA MET A 1 4.56 -15.37 16.39
C MET A 1 4.04 -14.39 17.40
N GLU A 2 4.48 -13.15 17.33
CA GLU A 2 3.95 -12.05 18.13
C GLU A 2 2.94 -11.28 17.27
N PHE A 3 1.86 -10.82 17.91
CA PHE A 3 0.84 -9.98 17.30
C PHE A 3 0.74 -8.70 18.11
N GLN A 4 0.78 -7.54 17.44
CA GLN A 4 0.73 -6.24 18.10
C GLN A 4 -0.16 -5.30 17.31
N HIS A 5 -0.93 -4.48 18.03
CA HIS A 5 -1.63 -3.33 17.46
C HIS A 5 -0.89 -2.08 17.92
N ILE A 6 -0.51 -1.23 16.97
CA ILE A 6 0.16 0.05 17.25
C ILE A 6 -0.75 1.14 16.71
N ASP A 7 -1.39 1.87 17.61
CA ASP A 7 -2.32 2.96 17.29
C ASP A 7 -1.65 4.30 17.64
N LEU A 8 -1.25 5.06 16.60
CA LEU A 8 -0.57 6.35 16.72
C LEU A 8 -1.27 7.40 15.86
N ASN A 9 -2.19 8.16 16.47
CA ASN A 9 -3.05 9.13 15.77
C ASN A 9 -3.82 8.48 14.60
N GLN A 10 -3.47 8.82 13.37
CA GLN A 10 -4.06 8.29 12.14
C GLN A 10 -3.33 7.04 11.58
N THR A 11 -2.27 6.58 12.24
CA THR A 11 -1.56 5.36 11.85
C THR A 11 -2.01 4.21 12.73
N HIS A 12 -2.65 3.21 12.12
CA HIS A 12 -3.17 2.02 12.79
C HIS A 12 -2.49 0.79 12.21
N ILE A 13 -1.46 0.29 12.90
CA ILE A 13 -0.69 -0.86 12.43
C ILE A 13 -1.16 -2.14 13.11
N ARG A 14 -1.45 -3.17 12.31
CA ARG A 14 -1.47 -4.56 12.76
C ARG A 14 -0.15 -5.22 12.36
N LEU A 15 0.60 -5.65 13.37
CA LEU A 15 1.89 -6.30 13.21
C LEU A 15 1.75 -7.79 13.51
N THR A 16 2.23 -8.62 12.58
CA THR A 16 2.53 -10.04 12.83
C THR A 16 4.03 -10.27 12.62
N THR A 17 4.77 -10.74 13.63
CA THR A 17 6.24 -10.88 13.52
C THR A 17 6.81 -12.10 14.26
N ASP A 18 8.00 -12.54 13.84
CA ASP A 18 8.83 -13.51 14.57
C ASP A 18 9.73 -12.88 15.65
N LEU A 19 9.76 -11.54 15.75
CA LEU A 19 10.57 -10.82 16.73
C LEU A 19 9.82 -10.48 18.02
N LYS A 20 10.48 -10.69 19.17
CA LYS A 20 10.06 -10.17 20.48
C LYS A 20 10.71 -8.82 20.76
N ASN A 21 10.05 -7.97 21.55
CA ASN A 21 10.57 -6.66 21.97
C ASN A 21 11.11 -5.82 20.80
N ASN A 22 10.36 -5.79 19.69
CA ASN A 22 10.79 -5.22 18.43
C ASN A 22 10.94 -3.69 18.47
N ASN A 23 10.38 -2.97 19.46
CA ASN A 23 10.42 -1.51 19.58
C ASN A 23 9.90 -0.74 18.35
N LEU A 24 9.02 -1.35 17.55
CA LEU A 24 8.51 -0.77 16.32
C LEU A 24 7.66 0.48 16.56
N GLU A 25 6.82 0.49 17.60
CA GLU A 25 6.00 1.65 17.96
C GLU A 25 6.82 2.92 18.14
N LYS A 26 7.95 2.84 18.85
CA LYS A 26 8.86 3.98 19.03
C LYS A 26 9.47 4.43 17.70
N TYR A 27 9.81 3.50 16.82
CA TYR A 27 10.34 3.80 15.49
C TYR A 27 9.30 4.55 14.65
N ILE A 28 8.07 4.05 14.58
CA ILE A 28 6.97 4.68 13.84
C ILE A 28 6.64 6.06 14.42
N SER A 29 6.63 6.20 15.75
CA SER A 29 6.42 7.51 16.40
C SER A 29 7.45 8.56 15.94
N ASN A 30 8.71 8.16 15.74
CA ASN A 30 9.74 9.07 15.23
C ASN A 30 9.51 9.42 13.75
N LEU A 31 9.18 8.44 12.90
CA LEU A 31 8.85 8.68 11.50
C LEU A 31 7.69 9.69 11.36
N ARG A 32 6.64 9.52 12.19
CA ARG A 32 5.51 10.44 12.22
C ARG A 32 5.90 11.85 12.63
N LYS A 33 6.76 12.00 13.65
CA LYS A 33 7.24 13.33 14.07
C LYS A 33 8.03 14.04 12.97
N GLU A 34 8.89 13.30 12.26
CA GLU A 34 9.64 13.84 11.12
C GLU A 34 8.68 14.30 10.01
N LEU A 35 7.69 13.47 9.67
CA LEU A 35 6.68 13.79 8.68
C LEU A 35 5.83 15.00 9.08
N GLU A 36 5.30 15.02 10.31
CA GLU A 36 4.48 16.10 10.85
C GLU A 36 5.25 17.44 10.86
N HIS A 37 6.54 17.41 11.20
CA HIS A 37 7.40 18.59 11.14
C HIS A 37 7.58 19.12 9.71
N TYR A 38 7.72 18.22 8.74
CA TYR A 38 7.92 18.58 7.34
C TYR A 38 6.64 19.18 6.72
N ILE A 39 5.49 18.51 6.87
CA ILE A 39 4.19 18.96 6.30
C ILE A 39 3.71 20.29 6.90
N ALA A 40 4.16 20.63 8.12
CA ALA A 40 3.86 21.90 8.74
C ALA A 40 4.46 23.09 7.96
N LYS A 41 5.60 22.86 7.29
CA LYS A 41 6.36 23.88 6.54
C LYS A 41 6.18 23.77 5.03
N ASN A 42 5.89 22.58 4.51
CA ASN A 42 5.81 22.29 3.08
C ASN A 42 4.38 21.90 2.68
N LYS A 43 3.57 22.90 2.34
CA LYS A 43 2.14 22.68 2.02
C LYS A 43 1.93 21.98 0.69
N ASP A 44 2.79 22.21 -0.29
CA ASP A 44 2.68 21.55 -1.59
C ASP A 44 2.89 20.03 -1.44
N PHE A 45 3.84 19.60 -0.60
CA PHE A 45 4.02 18.18 -0.26
C PHE A 45 2.75 17.56 0.34
N GLN A 46 2.05 18.31 1.19
CA GLN A 46 0.85 17.84 1.89
C GLN A 46 -0.39 17.78 0.97
N LEU A 47 -0.54 18.75 0.07
CA LEU A 47 -1.80 18.99 -0.64
C LEU A 47 -1.77 18.62 -2.12
N SER A 48 -0.59 18.48 -2.72
CA SER A 48 -0.49 18.14 -4.14
C SER A 48 -1.10 16.77 -4.43
N LEU A 49 -1.78 16.67 -5.57
CA LEU A 49 -2.27 15.41 -6.14
C LEU A 49 -1.33 14.86 -7.21
N GLU A 50 -0.32 15.64 -7.60
CA GLU A 50 0.72 15.30 -8.57
C GLU A 50 2.09 15.27 -7.90
N SER A 51 3.08 14.67 -8.56
CA SER A 51 4.45 14.65 -8.05
C SER A 51 4.98 16.06 -7.85
N VAL A 52 5.64 16.29 -6.71
CA VAL A 52 6.20 17.59 -6.35
C VAL A 52 7.73 17.50 -6.41
N ASN A 53 8.35 18.42 -7.15
CA ASN A 53 9.81 18.57 -7.14
C ASN A 53 10.26 19.26 -5.85
N HIS A 54 11.44 18.91 -5.36
CA HIS A 54 12.06 19.58 -4.22
C HIS A 54 13.55 19.81 -4.49
N ASP A 55 14.06 20.93 -3.98
CA ASP A 55 15.49 21.27 -4.04
C ASP A 55 16.19 21.05 -2.69
N GLU A 56 15.49 20.53 -1.69
CA GLU A 56 16.02 20.28 -0.35
C GLU A 56 16.95 19.05 -0.33
N GLU A 57 18.21 19.24 0.08
CA GLU A 57 19.21 18.17 0.16
C GLU A 57 19.12 17.36 1.48
N ASP A 58 18.81 18.02 2.59
CA ASP A 58 18.79 17.41 3.94
C ASP A 58 17.38 16.99 4.37
N LEU A 59 16.77 16.11 3.57
CA LEU A 59 15.48 15.51 3.90
C LEU A 59 15.65 14.24 4.75
N SER A 60 14.73 14.03 5.70
CA SER A 60 14.65 12.77 6.42
C SER A 60 14.25 11.62 5.49
N GLU A 61 14.56 10.39 5.89
CA GLU A 61 14.39 9.21 5.04
C GLU A 61 12.94 8.99 4.60
N ILE A 62 11.96 9.23 5.50
CA ILE A 62 10.53 9.11 5.16
C ILE A 62 10.13 10.10 4.06
N ILE A 63 10.62 11.34 4.13
CA ILE A 63 10.30 12.37 3.14
C ILE A 63 10.94 12.03 1.79
N LYS A 64 12.21 11.61 1.78
CA LYS A 64 12.92 11.16 0.57
C LYS A 64 12.19 10.02 -0.13
N ARG A 65 11.75 9.02 0.64
CA ARG A 65 11.02 7.87 0.09
C ARG A 65 9.65 8.26 -0.46
N MET A 66 8.92 9.15 0.23
CA MET A 66 7.63 9.63 -0.25
C MET A 66 7.76 10.43 -1.56
N TYR A 67 8.74 11.34 -1.68
CA TYR A 67 9.03 12.03 -2.94
C TYR A 67 9.40 11.07 -4.06
N THR A 68 10.28 10.10 -3.77
CA THR A 68 10.73 9.11 -4.76
C THR A 68 9.55 8.27 -5.27
N ALA A 69 8.71 7.74 -4.36
CA ALA A 69 7.55 6.94 -4.74
C ALA A 69 6.53 7.78 -5.52
N SER A 70 6.23 8.98 -5.06
CA SER A 70 5.37 9.96 -5.72
C SER A 70 5.81 10.26 -7.15
N SER A 71 7.10 10.50 -7.36
CA SER A 71 7.69 10.73 -8.69
C SER A 71 7.55 9.52 -9.62
N TYR A 72 7.63 8.29 -9.11
CA TYR A 72 7.47 7.10 -9.95
C TYR A 72 6.00 6.80 -10.31
N CYS A 73 5.07 7.29 -9.51
CA CYS A 73 3.65 6.93 -9.63
C CYS A 73 2.79 8.07 -10.19
N ASP A 74 3.37 9.25 -10.46
CA ASP A 74 2.69 10.46 -10.91
C ASP A 74 1.50 10.87 -10.00
N VAL A 75 1.71 10.78 -8.69
CA VAL A 75 0.73 11.18 -7.66
C VAL A 75 1.40 12.05 -6.58
N GLY A 76 0.61 12.73 -5.77
CA GLY A 76 1.09 13.47 -4.61
C GLY A 76 1.84 12.62 -3.58
N PRO A 77 2.84 13.17 -2.84
CA PRO A 77 3.58 12.43 -1.81
C PRO A 77 2.69 11.78 -0.74
N MET A 78 1.61 12.44 -0.35
CA MET A 78 0.68 11.92 0.65
C MET A 78 -0.08 10.66 0.19
N ALA A 79 -0.19 10.41 -1.12
CA ALA A 79 -0.77 9.18 -1.65
C ALA A 79 0.13 7.95 -1.47
N CYS A 80 1.36 8.12 -0.97
CA CYS A 80 2.31 7.03 -0.73
C CYS A 80 2.59 6.82 0.78
N VAL A 81 1.92 7.58 1.66
CA VAL A 81 2.30 7.71 3.08
C VAL A 81 2.14 6.39 3.84
N ALA A 82 1.05 5.66 3.60
CA ALA A 82 0.71 4.48 4.37
C ALA A 82 1.62 3.31 3.96
N GLY A 83 1.81 3.13 2.65
CA GLY A 83 2.78 2.20 2.08
C GLY A 83 4.21 2.52 2.49
N CYS A 84 4.61 3.80 2.55
CA CYS A 84 5.94 4.19 3.00
C CYS A 84 6.18 3.87 4.48
N ILE A 85 5.22 4.16 5.36
CA ILE A 85 5.32 3.79 6.78
C ILE A 85 5.38 2.27 6.93
N SER A 86 4.57 1.50 6.19
CA SER A 86 4.61 0.04 6.20
C SER A 86 5.96 -0.51 5.72
N GLU A 87 6.49 0.02 4.62
CA GLU A 87 7.79 -0.36 4.04
C GLU A 87 8.93 -0.11 5.02
N MET A 88 9.03 1.11 5.56
CA MET A 88 10.11 1.47 6.49
C MET A 88 10.01 0.68 7.80
N SER A 89 8.79 0.40 8.26
CA SER A 89 8.54 -0.47 9.41
C SER A 89 9.04 -1.89 9.17
N LEU A 90 8.80 -2.44 7.98
CA LEU A 90 9.30 -3.74 7.59
C LEU A 90 10.83 -3.74 7.50
N ASP A 91 11.43 -2.74 6.86
CA ASP A 91 12.89 -2.58 6.75
C ASP A 91 13.55 -2.54 8.14
N TYR A 92 12.94 -1.83 9.09
CA TYR A 92 13.37 -1.80 10.48
C TYR A 92 13.37 -3.19 11.12
N LEU A 93 12.31 -3.98 10.94
CA LEU A 93 12.25 -5.35 11.47
C LEU A 93 13.24 -6.29 10.78
N ILE A 94 13.47 -6.13 9.47
CA ILE A 94 14.48 -6.88 8.72
C ILE A 94 15.89 -6.53 9.22
N SER A 95 16.16 -5.26 9.52
CA SER A 95 17.44 -4.84 10.11
C SER A 95 17.71 -5.55 11.45
N LYS A 96 16.64 -5.89 12.18
CA LYS A 96 16.64 -6.69 13.40
C LYS A 96 16.59 -8.21 13.16
N LYS A 97 16.88 -8.65 11.94
CA LYS A 97 16.98 -10.05 11.52
C LYS A 97 15.65 -10.80 11.51
N SER A 98 14.51 -10.12 11.41
CA SER A 98 13.24 -10.77 11.16
C SER A 98 13.28 -11.55 9.84
N LYS A 99 12.75 -12.77 9.86
CA LYS A 99 12.53 -13.59 8.65
C LYS A 99 11.04 -13.75 8.34
N TYR A 100 10.18 -13.32 9.24
CA TYR A 100 8.74 -13.28 9.06
C TYR A 100 8.18 -12.03 9.76
N SER A 101 7.76 -11.05 8.97
CA SER A 101 7.03 -9.87 9.46
C SER A 101 6.02 -9.42 8.43
N ILE A 102 4.82 -9.10 8.90
CA ILE A 102 3.72 -8.53 8.14
C ILE A 102 3.33 -7.25 8.86
N ILE A 103 3.46 -6.11 8.16
CA ILE A 103 2.97 -4.81 8.59
C ILE A 103 1.71 -4.52 7.78
N GLU A 104 0.57 -4.32 8.43
CA GLU A 104 -0.68 -3.87 7.81
C GLU A 104 -1.00 -2.48 8.34
N ASN A 105 -1.07 -1.48 7.46
CA ASN A 105 -1.49 -0.11 7.75
C ASN A 105 -2.72 0.21 6.91
N GLY A 106 -3.91 -0.12 7.43
CA GLY A 106 -5.14 -0.08 6.63
C GLY A 106 -5.07 -1.05 5.44
N GLY A 107 -5.20 -0.54 4.21
CA GLY A 107 -5.10 -1.31 2.96
C GLY A 107 -3.67 -1.64 2.51
N ASP A 108 -2.65 -1.14 3.23
CA ASP A 108 -1.26 -1.13 2.78
C ASP A 108 -0.37 -2.06 3.59
N ILE A 109 0.02 -3.16 2.94
CA ILE A 109 0.77 -4.24 3.56
C ILE A 109 2.21 -4.24 3.08
N ALA A 110 3.16 -4.36 4.02
CA ALA A 110 4.55 -4.71 3.71
C ALA A 110 4.89 -6.04 4.40
N ILE A 111 5.40 -7.01 3.63
CA ILE A 111 5.66 -8.37 4.11
C ILE A 111 7.04 -8.91 3.73
N VAL A 112 7.67 -9.61 4.68
CA VAL A 112 8.71 -10.62 4.43
C VAL A 112 8.26 -11.94 5.08
N ASN A 113 8.40 -13.07 4.39
CA ASN A 113 7.88 -14.34 4.89
C ASN A 113 8.74 -15.55 4.50
N ASN A 114 9.42 -16.17 5.46
CA ASN A 114 10.18 -17.41 5.26
C ASN A 114 9.33 -18.70 5.18
N LYS A 115 8.01 -18.57 5.30
CA LYS A 115 7.01 -19.65 5.16
C LYS A 115 5.78 -19.09 4.44
N LYS A 116 4.84 -19.95 4.04
CA LYS A 116 3.60 -19.50 3.41
C LYS A 116 2.85 -18.49 4.29
N ALA A 117 2.22 -17.51 3.65
CA ALA A 117 1.32 -16.55 4.28
C ALA A 117 0.10 -16.33 3.38
N VAL A 118 -1.03 -15.96 3.97
CA VAL A 118 -2.22 -15.51 3.23
C VAL A 118 -2.47 -14.06 3.62
N CYS A 119 -2.48 -13.18 2.62
CA CYS A 119 -2.84 -11.77 2.81
C CYS A 119 -4.23 -11.55 2.23
N GLY A 120 -5.18 -11.18 3.09
CA GLY A 120 -6.54 -10.82 2.64
C GLY A 120 -6.51 -9.67 1.65
N ILE A 121 -7.35 -9.73 0.63
CA ILE A 121 -7.52 -8.67 -0.37
C ILE A 121 -8.79 -7.91 -0.01
N TYR A 122 -8.65 -6.61 0.29
CA TYR A 122 -9.79 -5.76 0.50
C TYR A 122 -10.47 -5.49 -0.86
N SER A 123 -11.61 -6.13 -1.10
CA SER A 123 -12.32 -6.01 -2.38
C SER A 123 -13.29 -4.85 -2.40
N ASN A 124 -13.79 -4.44 -1.22
CA ASN A 124 -14.91 -3.50 -1.04
C ASN A 124 -16.12 -3.80 -1.95
N ASN A 125 -16.27 -5.07 -2.37
CA ASN A 125 -17.23 -5.49 -3.37
C ASN A 125 -18.33 -6.30 -2.67
N PRO A 126 -19.62 -5.97 -2.88
CA PRO A 126 -20.71 -6.63 -2.16
C PRO A 126 -20.90 -8.10 -2.54
N ILE A 127 -20.42 -8.52 -3.71
CA ILE A 127 -20.53 -9.90 -4.21
C ILE A 127 -19.39 -10.75 -3.64
N LEU A 128 -18.15 -10.28 -3.77
CA LEU A 128 -16.97 -11.01 -3.31
C LEU A 128 -16.81 -10.95 -1.79
N GLY A 129 -17.23 -9.85 -1.17
CA GLY A 129 -16.91 -9.53 0.22
C GLY A 129 -15.40 -9.52 0.47
N ASN A 130 -15.02 -9.40 1.75
CA ASN A 130 -13.61 -9.52 2.16
C ASN A 130 -13.31 -10.99 2.52
N LYS A 131 -13.46 -11.88 1.54
CA LYS A 131 -13.36 -13.36 1.70
C LYS A 131 -12.33 -13.99 0.79
N ILE A 132 -11.47 -13.18 0.18
CA ILE A 132 -10.41 -13.66 -0.71
C ILE A 132 -9.06 -13.14 -0.25
N GLY A 133 -8.01 -13.87 -0.58
CA GLY A 133 -6.64 -13.52 -0.21
C GLY A 133 -5.62 -14.04 -1.21
N PHE A 134 -4.44 -13.42 -1.21
CA PHE A 134 -3.27 -13.91 -1.93
C PHE A 134 -2.52 -14.95 -1.08
N GLU A 135 -2.42 -16.19 -1.58
CA GLU A 135 -1.50 -17.20 -1.02
C GLU A 135 -0.08 -16.91 -1.48
N LEU A 136 0.72 -16.37 -0.57
CA LEU A 136 2.12 -16.04 -0.79
C LEU A 136 3.00 -17.25 -0.45
N LYS A 137 3.81 -17.68 -1.41
CA LYS A 137 4.92 -18.61 -1.14
C LYS A 137 5.97 -17.93 -0.27
N ALA A 138 6.82 -18.73 0.39
CA ALA A 138 7.96 -18.21 1.11
C ALA A 138 8.85 -17.37 0.19
N ARG A 139 9.21 -16.16 0.63
CA ARG A 139 10.13 -15.24 -0.04
C ARG A 139 11.08 -14.60 0.96
N LYS A 140 12.33 -14.41 0.50
CA LYS A 140 13.39 -13.77 1.29
C LYS A 140 13.46 -12.26 1.05
N THR A 141 12.75 -11.75 0.06
CA THR A 141 12.69 -10.34 -0.30
C THR A 141 11.38 -9.73 0.22
N PRO A 142 11.39 -8.44 0.59
CA PRO A 142 10.17 -7.68 0.86
C PRO A 142 9.20 -7.70 -0.31
N LEU A 143 7.91 -7.58 0.00
CA LEU A 143 6.83 -7.31 -0.94
C LEU A 143 5.86 -6.31 -0.31
N GLY A 144 5.47 -5.30 -1.08
CA GLY A 144 4.33 -4.43 -0.81
C GLY A 144 3.07 -4.96 -1.50
N ILE A 145 1.94 -4.92 -0.79
CA ILE A 145 0.61 -5.24 -1.30
C ILE A 145 -0.31 -4.12 -0.80
N CYS A 146 -0.63 -3.19 -1.69
CA CYS A 146 -1.35 -1.96 -1.32
C CYS A 146 -2.65 -1.88 -2.09
N THR A 147 -3.70 -1.41 -1.43
CA THR A 147 -5.05 -1.36 -2.02
C THR A 147 -5.65 0.03 -1.86
N SER A 148 -6.01 0.62 -3.00
CA SER A 148 -6.79 1.86 -3.03
C SER A 148 -8.25 1.53 -3.35
N SER A 149 -9.18 2.27 -2.72
CA SER A 149 -10.61 2.16 -2.99
C SER A 149 -11.21 3.56 -3.15
N GLY A 150 -12.00 3.75 -4.21
CA GLY A 150 -12.58 5.04 -4.59
C GLY A 150 -13.64 5.62 -3.64
N LYS A 151 -13.94 4.93 -2.54
CA LYS A 151 -15.13 5.22 -1.71
C LYS A 151 -14.81 5.51 -0.25
N ILE A 152 -13.71 5.04 0.33
CA ILE A 152 -13.41 5.23 1.77
C ILE A 152 -11.89 5.25 2.02
N GLY A 153 -11.39 6.36 2.59
CA GLY A 153 -10.01 6.57 3.03
C GLY A 153 -9.69 8.07 3.25
N HIS A 154 -8.68 8.41 4.06
CA HIS A 154 -8.24 9.81 4.25
C HIS A 154 -7.44 10.36 3.05
N SER A 155 -7.06 9.49 2.11
CA SER A 155 -6.41 9.85 0.85
C SER A 155 -7.47 10.07 -0.22
N ILE A 156 -7.43 11.23 -0.87
CA ILE A 156 -8.36 11.60 -1.95
C ILE A 156 -8.02 10.74 -3.17
N SER A 157 -8.83 9.71 -3.43
CA SER A 157 -8.87 9.04 -4.73
C SER A 157 -10.18 9.40 -5.43
N PHE A 158 -10.09 9.70 -6.73
CA PHE A 158 -11.21 10.05 -7.60
C PHE A 158 -11.74 8.84 -8.38
N GLY A 159 -11.17 7.66 -8.14
CA GLY A 159 -11.50 6.42 -8.83
C GLY A 159 -12.90 5.91 -8.56
N TYR A 160 -13.51 5.22 -9.54
CA TYR A 160 -14.82 4.57 -9.38
C TYR A 160 -14.75 3.03 -9.37
N ALA A 161 -13.54 2.47 -9.35
CA ALA A 161 -13.33 1.05 -9.04
C ALA A 161 -13.67 0.77 -7.57
N ASP A 162 -14.13 -0.45 -7.29
CA ASP A 162 -14.39 -0.87 -5.90
C ASP A 162 -13.06 -1.07 -5.18
N SER A 163 -12.07 -1.70 -5.83
CA SER A 163 -10.69 -1.70 -5.37
C SER A 163 -9.67 -1.89 -6.49
N VAL A 164 -8.47 -1.35 -6.27
CA VAL A 164 -7.26 -1.64 -7.05
C VAL A 164 -6.17 -2.07 -6.09
N THR A 165 -5.69 -3.30 -6.23
CA THR A 165 -4.61 -3.85 -5.42
C THR A 165 -3.35 -4.02 -6.26
N VAL A 166 -2.25 -3.41 -5.82
CA VAL A 166 -0.95 -3.43 -6.50
C VAL A 166 0.07 -4.20 -5.65
N LEU A 167 0.84 -5.07 -6.30
CA LEU A 167 1.95 -5.79 -5.70
C LEU A 167 3.26 -5.23 -6.26
N SER A 168 4.14 -4.70 -5.42
CA SER A 168 5.45 -4.19 -5.82
C SER A 168 6.53 -4.57 -4.82
N LYS A 169 7.81 -4.50 -5.21
CA LYS A 169 8.95 -4.71 -4.29
C LYS A 169 8.99 -3.68 -3.15
N LYS A 170 8.38 -2.51 -3.37
CA LYS A 170 8.30 -1.40 -2.43
C LYS A 170 6.83 -1.10 -2.14
N ALA A 171 6.44 -1.10 -0.86
CA ALA A 171 5.06 -0.79 -0.48
C ALA A 171 4.73 0.69 -0.71
N SER A 172 5.73 1.59 -0.60
CA SER A 172 5.57 3.01 -0.98
C SER A 172 5.14 3.18 -2.44
N VAL A 173 5.75 2.43 -3.36
CA VAL A 173 5.41 2.45 -4.80
C VAL A 173 4.08 1.75 -5.05
N ALA A 174 3.81 0.63 -4.38
CA ALA A 174 2.52 -0.06 -4.51
C ALA A 174 1.33 0.83 -4.10
N ASP A 175 1.46 1.59 -3.01
CA ASP A 175 0.43 2.53 -2.52
C ASP A 175 0.17 3.67 -3.52
N GLY A 176 1.24 4.32 -3.98
CA GLY A 176 1.16 5.36 -5.01
C GLY A 176 0.52 4.86 -6.31
N LEU A 177 0.93 3.69 -6.81
CA LEU A 177 0.35 3.09 -8.01
C LEU A 177 -1.10 2.65 -7.81
N ALA A 178 -1.45 2.10 -6.64
CA ALA A 178 -2.83 1.73 -6.35
C ALA A 178 -3.73 2.96 -6.44
N THR A 179 -3.27 4.10 -5.90
CA THR A 179 -3.97 5.39 -6.02
C THR A 179 -4.03 5.88 -7.47
N LYS A 180 -2.90 5.88 -8.19
CA LYS A 180 -2.84 6.31 -9.60
C LYS A 180 -3.80 5.51 -10.48
N ILE A 181 -3.70 4.19 -10.44
CA ILE A 181 -4.50 3.29 -11.28
C ILE A 181 -5.98 3.36 -10.89
N ALA A 182 -6.29 3.49 -9.59
CA ALA A 182 -7.68 3.71 -9.16
C ALA A 182 -8.26 4.99 -9.75
N ASN A 183 -7.51 6.09 -9.78
CA ASN A 183 -7.97 7.36 -10.36
C ASN A 183 -8.26 7.25 -11.87
N GLU A 184 -7.54 6.40 -12.60
CA GLU A 184 -7.77 6.13 -14.02
C GLU A 184 -8.93 5.15 -14.28
N ALA A 185 -9.48 4.51 -13.24
CA ALA A 185 -10.61 3.60 -13.34
C ALA A 185 -11.95 4.36 -13.49
N VAL A 186 -12.07 5.11 -14.59
CA VAL A 186 -13.23 5.90 -15.00
C VAL A 186 -13.93 5.23 -16.19
N GLY A 187 -15.22 5.49 -16.39
CA GLY A 187 -15.99 4.87 -17.47
C GLY A 187 -17.50 4.84 -17.20
N GLN A 188 -18.31 4.54 -18.22
CA GLN A 188 -19.77 4.51 -18.08
C GLN A 188 -20.25 3.24 -17.37
N ASN A 189 -19.55 2.12 -17.57
CA ASN A 189 -19.85 0.83 -16.97
C ASN A 189 -18.61 0.23 -16.26
N SER A 190 -18.76 -0.93 -15.62
CA SER A 190 -17.68 -1.62 -14.90
C SER A 190 -16.58 -2.15 -15.82
N GLU A 191 -16.92 -2.57 -17.04
CA GLU A 191 -15.96 -3.04 -18.05
C GLU A 191 -15.04 -1.90 -18.52
N ASP A 192 -15.59 -0.73 -18.84
CA ASP A 192 -14.83 0.47 -19.22
C ASP A 192 -13.82 0.84 -18.14
N LYS A 193 -14.25 0.84 -16.86
CA LYS A 193 -13.40 1.19 -15.72
C LYS A 193 -12.23 0.21 -15.57
N VAL A 194 -12.50 -1.08 -15.71
CA VAL A 194 -11.47 -2.11 -15.65
C VAL A 194 -10.51 -1.98 -16.83
N SER A 195 -11.02 -1.76 -18.04
CA SER A 195 -10.22 -1.57 -19.25
C SER A 195 -9.28 -0.36 -19.12
N ASN A 196 -9.80 0.79 -18.72
CA ASN A 196 -9.01 2.02 -18.55
C ASN A 196 -7.94 1.88 -17.46
N ALA A 197 -8.28 1.21 -16.34
CA ALA A 197 -7.30 0.92 -15.29
C ALA A 197 -6.20 -0.04 -15.75
N LEU A 198 -6.53 -1.03 -16.58
CA LEU A 198 -5.54 -1.94 -17.19
C LEU A 198 -4.63 -1.19 -18.16
N GLU A 199 -5.19 -0.33 -19.02
CA GLU A 199 -4.41 0.50 -19.94
C GLU A 199 -3.46 1.44 -19.18
N ALA A 200 -3.96 2.10 -18.13
CA ALA A 200 -3.12 2.93 -17.25
C ALA A 200 -1.99 2.12 -16.59
N SER A 201 -2.27 0.87 -16.20
CA SER A 201 -1.28 -0.02 -15.59
C SER A 201 -0.12 -0.36 -16.53
N GLU A 202 -0.34 -0.42 -17.85
CA GLU A 202 0.74 -0.70 -18.82
C GLU A 202 1.85 0.36 -18.78
N ASN A 203 1.52 1.62 -18.48
CA ASN A 203 2.50 2.72 -18.36
C ASN A 203 3.50 2.54 -17.20
N TYR A 204 3.16 1.69 -16.22
CA TYR A 204 3.95 1.49 -15.00
C TYR A 204 4.44 0.03 -14.86
N ARG A 205 4.48 -0.73 -15.97
CA ARG A 205 4.71 -2.18 -15.96
C ARG A 205 5.97 -2.61 -15.21
N ASP A 206 7.03 -1.80 -15.25
CA ASP A 206 8.32 -2.08 -14.59
C ASP A 206 8.32 -1.84 -13.07
N LEU A 207 7.28 -1.18 -12.55
CA LEU A 207 7.19 -0.79 -11.14
C LEU A 207 6.40 -1.78 -10.27
N PHE A 208 5.71 -2.76 -10.86
CA PHE A 208 4.90 -3.74 -10.12
C PHE A 208 5.06 -5.19 -10.60
N GLU A 209 4.88 -6.13 -9.68
CA GLU A 209 4.81 -7.56 -9.96
C GLU A 209 3.45 -7.94 -10.57
N GLY A 210 2.35 -7.44 -10.00
CA GLY A 210 0.99 -7.59 -10.55
C GLY A 210 -0.01 -6.60 -9.98
N VAL A 211 -1.12 -6.42 -10.68
CA VAL A 211 -2.25 -5.57 -10.28
C VAL A 211 -3.54 -6.37 -10.41
N LEU A 212 -4.45 -6.21 -9.44
CA LEU A 212 -5.81 -6.73 -9.45
C LEU A 212 -6.78 -5.54 -9.38
N ILE A 213 -7.72 -5.47 -10.30
CA ILE A 213 -8.74 -4.41 -10.38
C ILE A 213 -10.11 -5.07 -10.23
N ILE A 214 -10.94 -4.56 -9.33
CA ILE A 214 -12.29 -5.04 -9.10
C ILE A 214 -13.26 -3.86 -9.27
N SER A 215 -14.24 -4.02 -10.15
CA SER A 215 -15.35 -3.06 -10.30
C SER A 215 -16.65 -3.83 -10.56
N GLN A 216 -17.56 -3.81 -9.60
CA GLN A 216 -18.85 -4.48 -9.65
C GLN A 216 -18.72 -5.97 -10.02
N ASP A 217 -19.16 -6.35 -11.20
CA ASP A 217 -19.15 -7.70 -11.77
C ASP A 217 -17.90 -8.01 -12.60
N ASN A 218 -17.04 -7.02 -12.84
CA ASN A 218 -15.84 -7.16 -13.66
C ASN A 218 -14.56 -7.18 -12.81
N VAL A 219 -13.64 -8.06 -13.19
CA VAL A 219 -12.32 -8.21 -12.58
C VAL A 219 -11.27 -8.20 -13.68
N GLY A 220 -10.27 -7.33 -13.54
CA GLY A 220 -9.10 -7.27 -14.40
C GLY A 220 -7.84 -7.60 -13.64
N SER A 221 -6.86 -8.16 -14.33
CA SER A 221 -5.53 -8.34 -13.74
C SER A 221 -4.43 -8.20 -14.79
N ILE A 222 -3.30 -7.64 -14.39
CA ILE A 222 -2.10 -7.53 -15.21
C ILE A 222 -0.88 -7.95 -14.41
N GLY A 223 0.07 -8.59 -15.09
CA GLY A 223 1.29 -9.12 -14.48
C GLY A 223 1.08 -10.43 -13.72
N LYS A 224 1.91 -10.64 -12.71
CA LYS A 224 1.99 -11.90 -11.96
C LYS A 224 1.40 -11.74 -10.57
N LEU A 225 0.16 -12.20 -10.42
CA LEU A 225 -0.49 -12.30 -9.12
C LEU A 225 -0.18 -13.64 -8.43
N PRO A 226 -0.09 -13.67 -7.09
CA PRO A 226 -0.14 -14.89 -6.31
C PRO A 226 -1.46 -15.64 -6.54
N LYS A 227 -1.50 -16.91 -6.11
CA LYS A 227 -2.74 -17.68 -6.15
C LYS A 227 -3.80 -17.00 -5.27
N ILE A 228 -4.96 -16.72 -5.81
CA ILE A 228 -6.12 -16.26 -5.04
C ILE A 228 -6.76 -17.48 -4.37
N VAL A 229 -7.04 -17.35 -3.08
CA VAL A 229 -7.69 -18.36 -2.25
C VAL A 229 -8.84 -17.74 -1.47
N GLU A 230 -9.81 -18.56 -1.09
CA GLU A 230 -10.86 -18.17 -0.15
C GLU A 230 -10.28 -18.02 1.27
N THR A 231 -10.82 -17.07 2.02
CA THR A 231 -10.44 -16.79 3.41
C THR A 231 -11.70 -16.66 4.27
N GLU A 232 -11.53 -16.71 5.59
CA GLU A 232 -12.55 -16.19 6.49
C GLU A 232 -12.80 -14.70 6.20
N GLU A 233 -14.02 -14.25 6.45
CA GLU A 233 -14.40 -12.84 6.26
C GLU A 233 -13.64 -11.95 7.25
N PHE A 234 -13.00 -10.89 6.76
CA PHE A 234 -12.21 -9.99 7.59
C PHE A 234 -12.61 -8.52 7.44
N ASN A 235 -12.28 -7.73 8.47
CA ASN A 235 -12.52 -6.30 8.51
C ASN A 235 -11.20 -5.53 8.53
N VAL A 236 -11.07 -4.55 7.64
CA VAL A 236 -9.95 -3.59 7.63
C VAL A 236 -10.33 -2.41 8.51
N LYS A 237 -9.48 -2.06 9.46
CA LYS A 237 -9.63 -0.84 10.25
C LYS A 237 -8.91 0.25 9.46
N MET A 238 -9.69 1.05 8.71
CA MET A 238 -9.20 2.21 7.95
C MET A 238 -9.20 3.46 8.82
#